data_AF-A0A9J5XYX6-F1
#
_entry.id   AF-A0A9J5XYX6-F1
#
_cell.length_a   1.000
_cell.length_b   1.000
_cell.length_c   1.000
_cell.angle_alpha   90.00
_cell.angle_beta   90.00
_cell.angle_gamma   90.00
#
_symmetry.space_group_name_H-M   'P 1'
#
loop_
_entity.id
_entity.type
_entity.pdbx_description
1 polymer ?
#
loop_
_entity_poly.entity_id
_entity_poly.type
_entity_poly.pdbx_seq_one_letter_code
_entity_poly.pdbx_strand_id
1 'polypeptide(L)'
;MNVRGPKSYEDLRTIDGRCYATFREAAEKKDLLHSDNNLIECMSEAVSYQMPYSLRRLFATLLVYCNPGNPKDLWKKYENSMSENFQTISNVTKKDIQQLVLNHINEVLLSMGRNINEFKDIFENVSFSKTTNEAKEIYFERNIIVSEEDILLQSKLNHFVHI
;
A
#
# COMPACT_ATOMS: atom_id res chain seq x y z
N MET A 1 15.80 25.59 17.78
CA MET A 1 16.27 24.96 19.04
C MET A 1 17.46 24.08 18.70
N ASN A 2 18.63 24.33 19.33
CA ASN A 2 19.84 23.54 19.10
C ASN A 2 19.99 22.55 20.25
N VAL A 3 19.71 21.27 19.99
CA VAL A 3 19.85 20.22 21.01
C VAL A 3 21.29 19.74 21.00
N ARG A 4 21.96 19.76 22.17
CA ARG A 4 23.33 19.24 22.28
C ARG A 4 23.36 17.78 21.84
N GLY A 5 24.26 17.46 20.92
CA GLY A 5 24.47 16.09 20.46
C GLY A 5 24.89 15.17 21.62
N PRO A 6 24.51 13.88 21.56
CA PRO A 6 24.90 12.88 22.54
C PRO A 6 26.42 12.71 22.55
N LYS A 7 27.02 12.53 23.73
CA LYS A 7 28.47 12.36 23.93
C LYS A 7 28.86 10.92 24.26
N SER A 8 27.88 10.05 24.48
CA SER A 8 28.10 8.65 24.81
C SER A 8 26.99 7.75 24.23
N TYR A 9 27.23 6.44 24.21
CA TYR A 9 26.22 5.45 23.83
C TYR A 9 25.04 5.40 24.82
N GLU A 10 25.28 5.77 26.08
CA GLU A 10 24.24 5.85 27.10
C GLU A 10 23.38 7.10 26.90
N ASP A 11 23.98 8.21 26.44
CA ASP A 11 23.26 9.44 26.09
C ASP A 11 22.30 9.20 24.92
N LEU A 12 22.65 8.32 23.97
CA LEU A 12 21.76 7.94 22.86
C LEU A 12 20.48 7.24 23.35
N ARG A 13 20.57 6.51 24.46
CA ARG A 13 19.42 5.82 25.07
C ARG A 13 18.75 6.62 26.17
N THR A 14 19.20 7.85 26.44
CA THR A 14 18.67 8.66 27.52
C THR A 14 17.81 9.79 26.96
N ILE A 15 16.54 9.83 27.38
CA ILE A 15 15.59 10.88 27.01
C ILE A 15 14.96 11.42 28.30
N ASP A 16 15.02 12.73 28.46
CA ASP A 16 14.53 13.44 29.65
C ASP A 16 15.02 12.84 30.98
N GLY A 17 16.28 12.40 31.01
CA GLY A 17 16.91 11.81 32.20
C GLY A 17 16.59 10.33 32.45
N ARG A 18 15.80 9.67 31.58
CA ARG A 18 15.51 8.24 31.65
C ARG A 18 16.31 7.46 30.61
N CYS A 19 17.10 6.50 31.07
CA CYS A 19 17.81 5.56 30.20
C CYS A 19 16.88 4.39 29.82
N TYR A 20 16.74 4.14 28.53
CA TYR A 20 15.91 3.06 27.98
C TYR A 20 16.74 1.81 27.69
N ALA A 21 16.10 0.65 27.68
CA ALA A 21 16.81 -0.63 27.56
C ALA A 21 17.49 -0.75 26.19
N THR A 22 16.84 -0.25 25.15
CA THR A 22 17.31 -0.35 23.76
C THR A 22 17.33 1.00 23.05
N PHE A 23 18.17 1.12 22.02
CA PHE A 23 18.19 2.29 21.13
C PHE A 23 16.86 2.50 20.42
N ARG A 24 16.15 1.41 20.09
CA ARG A 24 14.84 1.48 19.44
C ARG A 24 13.81 2.12 20.36
N GLU A 25 13.75 1.66 21.60
CA GLU A 25 12.83 2.20 22.60
C GLU A 25 13.10 3.68 22.88
N ALA A 26 14.38 4.07 22.97
CA ALA A 26 14.74 5.49 23.04
C ALA A 26 14.28 6.24 21.78
N ALA A 27 14.63 5.76 20.59
CA ALA A 27 14.25 6.44 19.34
C ALA A 27 12.72 6.53 19.16
N GLU A 28 11.94 5.54 19.59
CA GLU A 28 10.48 5.58 19.67
C GLU A 28 10.01 6.70 20.62
N LYS A 29 10.62 6.82 21.82
CA LYS A 29 10.26 7.87 22.81
C LYS A 29 10.71 9.27 22.43
N LYS A 30 11.66 9.37 21.51
CA LYS A 30 12.13 10.64 20.94
C LYS A 30 11.36 11.02 19.67
N ASP A 31 10.31 10.27 19.32
CA ASP A 31 9.54 10.38 18.08
C ASP A 31 10.41 10.35 16.81
N LEU A 32 11.59 9.72 16.90
CA LEU A 32 12.51 9.53 15.78
C LEU A 32 12.13 8.31 14.94
N LEU A 33 11.40 7.37 15.53
CA LEU A 33 10.81 6.24 14.82
C LEU A 33 9.33 6.52 14.59
N HIS A 34 8.88 6.31 13.35
CA HIS A 34 7.44 6.27 13.07
C HIS A 34 6.83 5.13 13.87
N SER A 35 5.97 5.45 14.84
CA SER A 35 5.24 4.43 15.57
C SER A 35 4.26 3.72 14.62
N ASP A 36 4.07 2.41 14.79
CA ASP A 36 3.03 1.67 14.08
C ASP A 36 1.63 2.28 14.29
N ASN A 37 1.45 3.03 15.39
CA ASN A 37 0.20 3.72 15.69
C ASN A 37 -0.15 4.76 14.61
N ASN A 38 0.83 5.47 14.06
CA ASN A 38 0.59 6.45 13.00
C ASN A 38 0.12 5.77 11.70
N LEU A 39 0.63 4.57 11.40
CA LEU A 39 0.21 3.79 10.23
C LEU A 39 -1.20 3.23 10.41
N ILE A 40 -1.53 2.81 11.62
CA ILE A 40 -2.88 2.38 12.01
C ILE A 40 -3.87 3.54 11.90
N GLU A 41 -3.53 4.72 12.43
CA GLU A 41 -4.36 5.91 12.34
C GLU A 41 -4.59 6.31 10.87
N CYS A 42 -3.52 6.36 10.08
CA CYS A 42 -3.58 6.66 8.65
C CYS A 42 -4.52 5.70 7.89
N MET A 43 -4.37 4.38 8.09
CA MET A 43 -5.25 3.39 7.47
C MET A 43 -6.69 3.51 7.98
N SER A 44 -6.90 3.76 9.28
CA SER A 44 -8.23 3.92 9.86
C SER A 44 -8.96 5.14 9.29
N GLU A 45 -8.25 6.24 9.14
CA GLU A 45 -8.77 7.46 8.54
C GLU A 45 -9.17 7.17 7.09
N ALA A 46 -8.26 6.59 6.30
CA ALA A 46 -8.52 6.28 4.90
C ALA A 46 -9.74 5.37 4.70
N VAL A 47 -9.95 4.38 5.58
CA VAL A 47 -11.11 3.47 5.50
C VAL A 47 -12.45 4.24 5.54
N SER A 48 -12.49 5.43 6.15
CA SER A 48 -13.74 6.20 6.26
C SER A 48 -14.15 6.92 4.97
N TYR A 49 -13.24 7.11 4.00
CA TYR A 49 -13.51 7.90 2.78
C TYR A 49 -12.92 7.35 1.47
N GLN A 50 -12.06 6.33 1.52
CA GLN A 50 -11.40 5.77 0.34
C GLN A 50 -12.07 4.48 -0.13
N MET A 51 -12.08 4.29 -1.46
CA MET A 51 -12.47 3.03 -2.06
C MET A 51 -11.43 1.92 -1.78
N PRO A 52 -11.83 0.63 -1.76
CA PRO A 52 -10.92 -0.49 -1.49
C PRO A 52 -9.67 -0.54 -2.38
N TYR A 53 -9.77 -0.08 -3.63
CA TYR A 53 -8.62 0.06 -4.53
C TYR A 53 -7.58 1.04 -3.97
N SER A 54 -8.00 2.24 -3.57
CA SER A 54 -7.13 3.24 -2.97
C SER A 54 -6.52 2.76 -1.65
N LEU A 55 -7.29 2.01 -0.84
CA LEU A 55 -6.79 1.40 0.39
C LEU A 55 -5.66 0.40 0.13
N ARG A 56 -5.80 -0.47 -0.89
CA ARG A 56 -4.73 -1.40 -1.29
C ARG A 56 -3.47 -0.66 -1.74
N ARG A 57 -3.62 0.45 -2.48
CA ARG A 57 -2.50 1.29 -2.92
C ARG A 57 -1.80 1.99 -1.76
N LEU A 58 -2.58 2.50 -0.80
CA LEU A 58 -2.05 3.09 0.44
C LEU A 58 -1.27 2.04 1.23
N PHE A 59 -1.85 0.86 1.46
CA PHE A 59 -1.20 -0.23 2.17
C PHE A 59 0.15 -0.60 1.54
N ALA A 60 0.20 -0.80 0.21
CA ALA A 60 1.45 -1.08 -0.51
C ALA A 60 2.48 0.06 -0.33
N THR A 61 2.04 1.31 -0.36
CA THR A 61 2.90 2.49 -0.14
C THR A 61 3.50 2.47 1.28
N LEU A 62 2.68 2.18 2.30
CA LEU A 62 3.14 2.08 3.68
C LEU A 62 4.15 0.94 3.86
N LEU A 63 3.93 -0.21 3.21
CA LEU A 63 4.88 -1.32 3.23
C LEU A 63 6.26 -0.94 2.67
N VAL A 64 6.29 -0.18 1.58
CA VAL A 64 7.54 0.18 0.90
C VAL A 64 8.29 1.30 1.61
N TYR A 65 7.60 2.36 2.03
CA TYR A 65 8.25 3.59 2.47
C TYR A 65 8.25 3.81 3.98
N CYS A 66 7.34 3.18 4.72
CA CYS A 66 7.21 3.41 6.15
C CYS A 66 7.78 2.29 7.01
N ASN A 67 8.11 1.13 6.41
CA ASN A 67 8.65 -0.05 7.09
C ASN A 67 7.94 -0.34 8.44
N PRO A 68 6.64 -0.69 8.40
CA PRO A 68 5.88 -1.00 9.61
C PRO A 68 6.62 -2.01 10.49
N GLY A 69 6.59 -1.81 11.80
CA GLY A 69 7.12 -2.74 12.80
C GLY A 69 6.33 -4.05 12.84
N ASN A 70 5.00 -3.99 12.67
CA ASN A 70 4.11 -5.15 12.68
C ASN A 70 3.19 -5.20 11.44
N PRO A 71 3.74 -5.45 10.23
CA PRO A 71 2.94 -5.45 8.99
C PRO A 71 1.87 -6.54 8.94
N LYS A 72 2.08 -7.67 9.63
CA LYS A 72 1.11 -8.78 9.72
C LYS A 72 -0.18 -8.33 10.40
N ASP A 73 -0.06 -7.60 11.51
CA ASP A 73 -1.21 -7.13 12.26
C ASP A 73 -1.93 -6.01 11.49
N LEU A 74 -1.17 -5.17 10.79
CA LEU A 74 -1.73 -4.16 9.87
C LEU A 74 -2.54 -4.82 8.76
N TRP A 75 -2.00 -5.87 8.11
CA TRP A 75 -2.73 -6.65 7.11
C TRP A 75 -4.03 -7.23 7.67
N LYS A 76 -3.95 -7.98 8.78
CA LYS A 76 -5.11 -8.63 9.41
C LYS A 76 -6.21 -7.65 9.77
N LYS A 77 -5.83 -6.44 10.22
CA LYS A 77 -6.77 -5.40 10.63
C LYS A 77 -7.55 -4.82 9.46
N TYR A 78 -6.92 -4.64 8.29
CA TYR A 78 -7.52 -3.92 7.15
C TYR A 78 -7.86 -4.80 5.95
N GLU A 79 -7.59 -6.11 5.98
CA GLU A 79 -7.90 -7.05 4.90
C GLU A 79 -9.38 -7.00 4.47
N ASN A 80 -10.30 -6.94 5.43
CA ASN A 80 -11.73 -6.87 5.15
C ASN A 80 -12.10 -5.57 4.38
N SER A 81 -11.62 -4.42 4.83
CA SER A 81 -11.85 -3.14 4.14
C SER A 81 -11.19 -3.11 2.76
N MET A 82 -10.00 -3.68 2.64
CA MET A 82 -9.29 -3.78 1.36
C MET A 82 -9.91 -4.81 0.40
N SER A 83 -10.84 -5.66 0.84
CA SER A 83 -11.46 -6.70 0.02
C SER A 83 -12.93 -6.43 -0.29
N GLU A 84 -13.52 -5.37 0.27
CA GLU A 84 -14.97 -5.10 0.24
C GLU A 84 -15.59 -5.19 -1.16
N ASN A 85 -14.93 -4.63 -2.18
CA ASN A 85 -15.43 -4.63 -3.56
C ASN A 85 -15.48 -6.02 -4.22
N PHE A 86 -14.80 -7.02 -3.65
CA PHE A 86 -14.81 -8.40 -4.16
C PHE A 86 -15.78 -9.30 -3.39
N GLN A 87 -16.24 -8.88 -2.21
CA GLN A 87 -17.17 -9.66 -1.38
C GLN A 87 -18.56 -9.78 -2.01
N THR A 88 -18.91 -8.88 -2.94
CA THR A 88 -20.18 -8.90 -3.67
C THR A 88 -20.20 -9.89 -4.83
N ILE A 89 -19.06 -10.49 -5.19
CA ILE A 89 -18.96 -11.44 -6.30
C ILE A 89 -19.48 -12.80 -5.85
N SER A 90 -20.53 -13.30 -6.52
CA SER A 90 -21.10 -14.61 -6.24
C SER A 90 -20.14 -15.74 -6.64
N ASN A 91 -20.16 -16.85 -5.88
CA ASN A 91 -19.35 -18.06 -6.10
C ASN A 91 -17.82 -17.91 -5.95
N VAL A 92 -17.34 -16.86 -5.28
CA VAL A 92 -15.90 -16.68 -4.98
C VAL A 92 -15.61 -17.07 -3.54
N THR A 93 -14.56 -17.86 -3.29
CA THR A 93 -14.17 -18.21 -1.92
C THR A 93 -13.41 -17.09 -1.23
N LYS A 94 -13.36 -17.08 0.10
CA LYS A 94 -12.50 -16.14 0.86
C LYS A 94 -11.05 -16.18 0.40
N LYS A 95 -10.55 -17.37 0.06
CA LYS A 95 -9.19 -17.56 -0.43
C LYS A 95 -8.99 -16.87 -1.78
N ASP A 96 -9.96 -16.97 -2.68
CA ASP A 96 -9.89 -16.32 -3.99
C ASP A 96 -9.95 -14.80 -3.87
N ILE A 97 -10.81 -14.27 -2.99
CA ILE A 97 -10.85 -12.83 -2.66
C ILE A 97 -9.49 -12.35 -2.16
N GLN A 98 -8.89 -13.09 -1.22
CA GLN A 98 -7.57 -12.79 -0.70
C GLN A 98 -6.51 -12.80 -1.82
N GLN A 99 -6.53 -13.78 -2.72
CA GLN A 99 -5.62 -13.80 -3.88
C GLN A 99 -5.82 -12.59 -4.81
N LEU A 100 -7.06 -12.17 -5.06
CA LEU A 100 -7.34 -10.98 -5.88
C LEU A 100 -6.75 -9.72 -5.24
N VAL A 101 -6.95 -9.53 -3.94
CA VAL A 101 -6.38 -8.40 -3.19
C VAL A 101 -4.85 -8.42 -3.26
N LEU A 102 -4.23 -9.58 -3.06
CA LEU A 102 -2.77 -9.72 -3.08
C LEU A 102 -2.19 -9.52 -4.48
N ASN A 103 -2.89 -9.97 -5.51
CA ASN A 103 -2.52 -9.70 -6.90
C ASN A 103 -2.52 -8.19 -7.16
N HIS A 104 -3.57 -7.48 -6.73
CA HIS A 104 -3.66 -6.01 -6.83
C HIS A 104 -2.53 -5.30 -6.07
N ILE A 105 -2.25 -5.72 -4.83
CA ILE A 105 -1.13 -5.19 -4.04
C ILE A 105 0.20 -5.43 -4.76
N ASN A 106 0.40 -6.63 -5.33
CA ASN A 106 1.60 -6.94 -6.10
C ASN A 106 1.75 -6.03 -7.34
N GLU A 107 0.66 -5.63 -8.01
CA GLU A 107 0.73 -4.65 -9.12
C GLU A 107 1.33 -3.33 -8.67
N VAL A 108 0.83 -2.84 -7.53
CA VAL A 108 1.27 -1.56 -6.96
C VAL A 108 2.72 -1.69 -6.46
N LEU A 109 3.09 -2.81 -5.85
CA LEU A 109 4.47 -3.05 -5.46
C LEU A 109 5.41 -3.08 -6.66
N LEU A 110 5.02 -3.74 -7.75
CA LEU A 110 5.81 -3.81 -8.98
C LEU A 110 6.02 -2.44 -9.61
N SER A 111 5.01 -1.55 -9.58
CA SER A 111 5.18 -0.17 -10.06
C SER A 111 6.14 0.65 -9.19
N MET A 112 6.35 0.25 -7.94
CA MET A 112 7.39 0.79 -7.04
C MET A 112 8.72 0.02 -7.12
N GLY A 113 8.88 -0.90 -8.07
CA GLY A 113 10.08 -1.72 -8.24
C GLY A 113 10.28 -2.79 -7.16
N ARG A 114 9.22 -3.18 -6.45
CA ARG A 114 9.21 -4.18 -5.38
C ARG A 114 8.36 -5.37 -5.76
N ASN A 115 8.64 -6.53 -5.16
CA ASN A 115 7.87 -7.75 -5.41
C ASN A 115 7.16 -8.22 -4.13
N ILE A 116 5.92 -8.69 -4.25
CA ILE A 116 5.17 -9.20 -3.09
C ILE A 116 5.86 -10.38 -2.39
N ASN A 117 6.72 -11.14 -3.10
CA ASN A 117 7.51 -12.22 -2.49
C ASN A 117 8.51 -11.72 -1.44
N GLU A 118 8.94 -10.45 -1.51
CA GLU A 118 9.75 -9.81 -0.46
C GLU A 118 8.97 -9.65 0.85
N PHE A 119 7.64 -9.68 0.75
CA PHE A 119 6.70 -9.46 1.84
C PHE A 119 5.89 -10.73 2.17
N LYS A 120 6.31 -11.90 1.68
CA LYS A 120 5.58 -13.17 1.82
C LYS A 120 5.24 -13.51 3.27
N ASP A 121 6.09 -13.13 4.23
CA ASP A 121 5.90 -13.44 5.64
C ASP A 121 4.71 -12.67 6.24
N ILE A 122 4.25 -11.60 5.58
CA ILE A 122 3.06 -10.83 5.99
C ILE A 122 1.77 -11.64 5.78
N PHE A 123 1.74 -12.46 4.72
CA PHE A 123 0.52 -13.07 4.20
C PHE A 123 0.52 -14.58 4.51
N GLU A 124 -0.31 -14.99 5.47
CA GLU A 124 -0.39 -16.40 5.88
C GLU A 124 -0.98 -17.28 4.76
N ASN A 125 -0.31 -18.39 4.42
CA ASN A 125 -0.84 -19.46 3.54
C ASN A 125 -1.19 -19.06 2.10
N VAL A 126 -0.45 -18.12 1.51
CA VAL A 126 -0.68 -17.65 0.14
C VAL A 126 0.36 -18.25 -0.81
N SER A 127 -0.12 -18.96 -1.84
CA SER A 127 0.71 -19.39 -2.95
C SER A 127 0.84 -18.26 -3.97
N PHE A 128 1.88 -17.43 -3.87
CA PHE A 128 2.19 -16.44 -4.89
C PHE A 128 2.60 -17.16 -6.18
N SER A 129 1.80 -17.01 -7.24
CA SER A 129 2.19 -17.51 -8.57
C SER A 129 3.38 -16.71 -9.12
N LYS A 130 4.30 -17.35 -9.85
CA LYS A 130 5.51 -16.74 -10.42
C LYS A 130 5.26 -15.76 -11.58
N THR A 131 4.02 -15.37 -11.84
CA THR A 131 3.57 -14.65 -13.04
C THR A 131 2.96 -13.32 -12.59
N THR A 132 3.36 -12.14 -13.06
CA THR A 132 3.93 -11.73 -14.34
C THR A 132 4.78 -10.45 -14.14
N ASN A 133 6.00 -10.47 -14.68
CA ASN A 133 6.91 -9.31 -14.83
C ASN A 133 6.49 -8.39 -16.00
N GLU A 134 5.24 -8.45 -16.45
CA GLU A 134 4.79 -7.58 -17.53
C GLU A 134 4.02 -6.42 -16.91
N ALA A 135 4.65 -5.26 -17.02
CA ALA A 135 4.12 -3.97 -16.60
C ALA A 135 2.67 -3.83 -17.04
N LYS A 136 1.78 -3.67 -16.07
CA LYS A 136 0.33 -3.57 -16.31
C LYS A 136 -0.06 -2.33 -17.11
N GLU A 137 0.82 -1.34 -17.22
CA GLU A 137 0.67 -0.25 -18.19
C GLU A 137 0.61 -0.79 -19.62
N ILE A 138 1.47 -1.74 -20.00
CA ILE A 138 1.44 -2.37 -21.33
C ILE A 138 0.15 -3.21 -21.50
N TYR A 139 -0.28 -3.94 -20.47
CA TYR A 139 -1.52 -4.72 -20.54
C TYR A 139 -2.77 -3.83 -20.62
N PHE A 140 -2.81 -2.73 -19.87
CA PHE A 140 -3.93 -1.80 -19.88
C PHE A 140 -3.99 -1.07 -21.23
N GLU A 141 -2.87 -0.49 -21.69
CA GLU A 141 -2.76 0.16 -23.01
C GLU A 141 -3.16 -0.77 -24.16
N ARG A 142 -2.74 -2.04 -24.10
CA ARG A 142 -3.03 -3.03 -25.14
C ARG A 142 -4.47 -3.54 -25.14
N ASN A 143 -5.20 -3.36 -24.03
CA ASN A 143 -6.60 -3.79 -23.87
C ASN A 143 -7.58 -2.61 -23.74
N ILE A 144 -7.17 -1.38 -24.07
CA ILE A 144 -8.11 -0.26 -24.23
C ILE A 144 -9.03 -0.60 -25.41
N ILE A 145 -10.30 -0.82 -25.11
CA ILE A 145 -11.34 -0.92 -26.13
C ILE A 145 -11.72 0.51 -26.50
N VAL A 146 -11.25 0.98 -27.65
CA VAL A 146 -11.70 2.26 -28.22
C VAL A 146 -13.13 2.05 -28.72
N SER A 147 -14.09 2.78 -28.17
CA SER A 147 -15.47 2.69 -28.63
C SER A 147 -15.60 3.32 -30.02
N GLU A 148 -16.55 2.85 -30.83
CA GLU A 148 -16.83 3.49 -32.13
C GLU A 148 -17.24 4.96 -31.97
N GLU A 149 -17.84 5.32 -30.82
CA GLU A 149 -18.18 6.71 -30.49
C GLU A 149 -16.94 7.60 -30.33
N ASP A 150 -15.86 7.07 -29.72
CA ASP A 150 -14.57 7.76 -29.58
C ASP A 150 -13.86 7.95 -30.92
N ILE A 151 -14.00 7.00 -31.84
CA ILE A 151 -13.45 7.09 -33.20
C ILE A 151 -14.19 8.17 -34.00
N LEU A 152 -15.51 8.27 -33.81
CA LEU A 152 -16.38 9.23 -34.51
C LEU A 152 -16.34 10.65 -33.91
N LEU A 153 -15.72 10.86 -32.76
CA LEU A 153 -15.56 12.19 -32.16
C LEU A 153 -14.71 13.12 -33.05
N GLN A 154 -13.70 12.58 -33.76
CA GLN A 154 -12.86 13.36 -34.68
C GLN A 154 -13.65 13.94 -35.86
N SER A 155 -14.60 13.18 -36.41
CA SER A 155 -15.44 13.64 -37.53
C SER A 155 -16.53 14.61 -37.08
N LYS A 156 -17.05 14.44 -35.87
CA LYS A 156 -18.02 15.37 -35.26
C LYS A 156 -17.40 16.74 -34.98
N LEU A 157 -16.17 16.79 -34.46
CA LEU A 157 -15.49 18.07 -34.15
C LEU A 157 -15.18 18.89 -35.41
N ASN A 158 -14.86 18.25 -36.53
CA ASN A 158 -14.59 18.94 -37.79
C ASN A 158 -15.84 19.48 -38.49
N HIS A 159 -17.05 19.10 -38.05
CA HIS A 159 -18.30 19.62 -38.60
C HIS A 159 -18.81 20.87 -37.88
N PHE A 160 -18.35 21.13 -36.65
CA PHE A 160 -18.79 22.28 -35.85
C PHE A 160 -17.90 23.54 -35.99
N VAL A 161 -16.89 23.53 -36.87
CA VAL A 161 -16.00 24.68 -37.12
C VAL A 161 -16.31 25.38 -38.46
N HIS A 162 -17.38 24.98 -39.16
CA HIS A 162 -17.87 25.67 -40.36
C HIS A 162 -19.32 26.12 -40.19
N ILE A 163 -19.56 27.08 -39.29
CA ILE A 163 -20.65 28.06 -39.40
C ILE A 163 -20.07 29.43 -39.06
#